data_AF-A0A3P1SHC2-F1
#
_entry.id   AF-A0A3P1SHC2-F1
#
_cell.length_a   1.000
_cell.length_b   1.000
_cell.length_c   1.000
_cell.angle_alpha   90.00
_cell.angle_beta   90.00
_cell.angle_gamma   90.00
#
_symmetry.space_group_name_H-M   'P 1'
#
loop_
_entity.id
_entity.type
_entity.pdbx_description
1 polymer ?
#
loop_
_entity_poly.entity_id
_entity_poly.type
_entity_poly.pdbx_seq_one_letter_code
_entity_poly.pdbx_strand_id
1 'polypeptide(L)'
;MQEPRASGYRAIHLIVKQDGFLIEVQLRTQTTHQWASDAEAFSALFGENYKQDGDSVIQEFLRLRALLENTPDDAHKAADVSTFTALAQKVRSMLKGLPNESEEVNDE
;
A
#
# COMPACT_ATOMS: atom_id res chain seq x y z
N MET A 1 -19.91 -11.92 0.23
CA MET A 1 -18.94 -11.25 -0.66
C MET A 1 -18.17 -10.28 0.21
N GLN A 2 -16.85 -10.41 0.31
CA GLN A 2 -16.07 -9.45 1.11
C GLN A 2 -15.97 -8.15 0.31
N GLU A 3 -16.49 -7.07 0.89
CA GLU A 3 -16.24 -5.74 0.36
C GLU A 3 -14.75 -5.43 0.47
N PRO A 4 -14.11 -4.88 -0.58
CA PRO A 4 -12.73 -4.45 -0.50
C PRO A 4 -12.59 -3.40 0.60
N ARG A 5 -11.46 -3.43 1.33
CA ARG A 5 -11.22 -2.43 2.37
C ARG A 5 -11.19 -1.04 1.77
N ALA A 6 -11.55 -0.02 2.57
CA ALA A 6 -11.52 1.37 2.13
C ALA A 6 -10.09 1.81 1.75
N SER A 7 -9.05 1.14 2.25
CA SER A 7 -7.65 1.31 1.87
C SER A 7 -7.34 0.91 0.42
N GLY A 8 -8.22 0.16 -0.26
CA GLY A 8 -7.97 -0.39 -1.60
C GLY A 8 -7.37 -1.80 -1.60
N TYR A 9 -7.11 -2.37 -0.43
CA TYR A 9 -6.64 -3.75 -0.29
C TYR A 9 -7.69 -4.76 -0.77
N ARG A 10 -7.27 -5.73 -1.61
CA ARG A 10 -8.12 -6.79 -2.17
C ARG A 10 -7.46 -8.16 -2.06
N ALA A 11 -8.09 -9.11 -1.40
CA ALA A 11 -7.63 -10.50 -1.38
C ALA A 11 -8.79 -11.42 -1.03
N ILE A 12 -8.72 -12.67 -1.49
CA ILE A 12 -9.57 -13.73 -0.95
C ILE A 12 -8.78 -14.41 0.17
N HIS A 13 -9.35 -14.44 1.38
CA HIS A 13 -8.75 -15.08 2.54
C HIS A 13 -9.44 -16.42 2.78
N LEU A 14 -8.68 -17.50 2.71
CA LEU A 14 -9.12 -18.85 3.00
C LEU A 14 -8.39 -19.32 4.27
N ILE A 15 -9.15 -19.65 5.31
CA ILE A 15 -8.59 -20.32 6.49
C ILE A 15 -8.83 -21.82 6.32
N VAL A 16 -7.76 -22.59 6.22
CA VAL A 16 -7.82 -24.06 6.11
C VAL A 16 -7.22 -24.68 7.37
N LYS A 17 -7.76 -25.83 7.77
CA LYS A 17 -7.21 -26.62 8.88
C LYS A 17 -6.57 -27.87 8.30
N GLN A 18 -5.27 -28.04 8.52
CA GLN A 18 -4.53 -29.21 8.06
C GLN A 18 -3.63 -29.70 9.19
N ASP A 19 -3.72 -31.00 9.50
CA ASP A 19 -2.92 -31.67 10.56
C ASP A 19 -2.99 -30.96 11.93
N GLY A 20 -4.13 -30.34 12.24
CA GLY A 20 -4.35 -29.60 13.48
C GLY A 20 -3.94 -28.13 13.46
N PHE A 21 -3.21 -27.68 12.43
CA PHE A 21 -2.80 -26.29 12.26
C PHE A 21 -3.82 -25.48 11.47
N LEU A 22 -4.00 -24.21 11.83
CA LEU A 22 -4.72 -23.23 11.03
C LEU A 22 -3.73 -22.57 10.06
N ILE A 23 -4.04 -22.62 8.77
CA ILE A 23 -3.26 -22.03 7.70
C ILE A 23 -4.12 -20.98 7.01
N GLU A 24 -3.59 -19.77 6.88
CA GLU A 24 -4.21 -18.72 6.06
C GLU A 24 -3.62 -18.74 4.65
N VAL A 25 -4.48 -18.90 3.65
CA VAL A 25 -4.14 -18.82 2.23
C VAL A 25 -4.77 -17.55 1.66
N GLN A 26 -3.93 -16.64 1.17
CA GLN A 26 -4.38 -15.39 0.56
C GLN A 26 -4.20 -15.45 -0.96
N LEU A 27 -5.30 -15.39 -1.70
CA LEU A 27 -5.28 -15.33 -3.16
C LEU A 27 -5.38 -13.87 -3.61
N ARG A 28 -4.43 -13.45 -4.45
CA ARG A 28 -4.29 -12.08 -4.95
C ARG A 28 -3.93 -12.09 -6.43
N THR A 29 -4.32 -11.04 -7.15
CA THR A 29 -3.73 -10.75 -8.45
C THR A 29 -2.30 -10.23 -8.25
N GLN A 30 -1.48 -10.27 -9.31
CA GLN A 30 -0.12 -9.72 -9.27
C GLN A 30 -0.11 -8.25 -8.83
N THR A 31 -1.05 -7.45 -9.34
CA THR A 31 -1.20 -6.04 -9.01
C THR A 31 -1.50 -5.84 -7.52
N THR A 32 -2.41 -6.61 -6.93
CA THR A 32 -2.70 -6.48 -5.50
C THR A 32 -1.57 -7.01 -4.61
N HIS A 33 -0.81 -8.00 -5.08
CA HIS A 33 0.42 -8.39 -4.40
C HIS A 33 1.40 -7.21 -4.35
N GLN A 34 1.65 -6.55 -5.48
CA GLN A 34 2.55 -5.40 -5.53
C GLN A 34 2.08 -4.25 -4.62
N TRP A 35 0.79 -3.92 -4.66
CA TRP A 35 0.20 -2.92 -3.77
C TRP A 35 0.48 -3.23 -2.28
N ALA A 36 0.31 -4.49 -1.89
CA ALA A 36 0.53 -4.91 -0.51
C ALA A 36 2.01 -4.85 -0.11
N SER A 37 2.93 -5.25 -1.00
CA SER A 37 4.37 -5.14 -0.79
C SER A 37 4.80 -3.68 -0.62
N ASP A 38 4.22 -2.76 -1.40
CA ASP A 38 4.54 -1.34 -1.27
C ASP A 38 3.98 -0.75 0.03
N ALA A 39 2.78 -1.17 0.45
CA ALA A 39 2.23 -0.81 1.77
C ALA A 39 3.12 -1.32 2.92
N GLU A 40 3.69 -2.53 2.80
CA GLU A 40 4.67 -3.07 3.76
C GLU A 40 5.94 -2.25 3.79
N ALA A 41 6.51 -1.94 2.63
CA ALA A 41 7.73 -1.14 2.53
C ALA A 41 7.55 0.24 3.17
N PHE A 42 6.46 0.93 2.87
CA PHE A 42 6.16 2.20 3.53
C PHE A 42 5.97 2.03 5.04
N SER A 43 5.32 0.95 5.47
CA SER A 43 5.12 0.70 6.90
C SER A 43 6.44 0.49 7.64
N ALA A 44 7.38 -0.20 7.01
CA ALA A 44 8.73 -0.40 7.53
C ALA A 44 9.52 0.92 7.60
N LEU A 45 9.38 1.78 6.58
CA LEU A 45 10.13 3.05 6.50
C LEU A 45 9.61 4.12 7.47
N PHE A 46 8.30 4.21 7.68
CA PHE A 46 7.70 5.30 8.46
C PHE A 46 7.12 4.85 9.81
N GLY A 47 7.20 3.56 10.15
CA GLY A 47 6.81 3.03 11.46
C GLY A 47 5.30 2.96 11.72
N GLU A 48 4.47 3.14 10.69
CA GLU A 48 3.01 3.09 10.79
C GLU A 48 2.44 1.96 9.93
N ASN A 49 1.31 1.36 10.31
CA ASN A 49 0.70 0.27 9.53
C ASN A 49 -0.22 0.80 8.43
N TYR A 50 0.30 0.94 7.20
CA TYR A 50 -0.45 1.47 6.06
C TYR A 50 -1.34 0.46 5.33
N LYS A 51 -1.36 -0.81 5.74
CA LYS A 51 -2.30 -1.81 5.19
C LYS A 51 -3.73 -1.61 5.69
N GLN A 52 -3.89 -0.99 6.86
CA GLN A 52 -5.18 -0.72 7.47
C GLN A 52 -5.77 0.59 6.91
N ASP A 53 -7.04 0.83 7.22
CA ASP A 53 -7.70 2.08 6.88
C ASP A 53 -7.12 3.24 7.71
N GLY A 54 -7.09 4.43 7.11
CA GLY A 54 -6.62 5.67 7.71
C GLY A 54 -6.51 6.78 6.67
N ASP A 55 -6.07 7.97 7.11
CA ASP A 55 -6.12 9.23 6.37
C ASP A 55 -4.73 9.85 6.13
N SER A 56 -3.65 9.09 6.35
CA SER A 56 -2.30 9.54 6.04
C SER A 56 -2.11 9.77 4.53
N VAL A 57 -1.11 10.61 4.18
CA VAL A 57 -0.73 10.86 2.77
C VAL A 57 -0.41 9.55 2.04
N ILE A 58 0.22 8.60 2.73
CA ILE A 58 0.58 7.30 2.17
C ILE A 58 -0.66 6.43 1.96
N GLN A 59 -1.60 6.39 2.91
CA GLN A 59 -2.86 5.66 2.73
C GLN A 59 -3.71 6.24 1.61
N GLU A 60 -3.78 7.56 1.47
CA GLU A 60 -4.49 8.20 0.35
C GLU A 60 -3.83 7.86 -0.99
N PHE A 61 -2.49 7.92 -1.04
CA PHE A 61 -1.74 7.52 -2.23
C PHE A 61 -2.01 6.06 -2.62
N LEU A 62 -1.92 5.14 -1.66
CA LEU A 62 -2.18 3.71 -1.87
C LEU A 62 -3.63 3.45 -2.30
N ARG A 63 -4.60 4.17 -1.71
CA ARG A 63 -6.01 4.04 -2.07
C ARG A 63 -6.27 4.46 -3.50
N LEU A 64 -5.77 5.64 -3.91
CA LEU A 64 -5.95 6.12 -5.28
C LEU A 64 -5.21 5.27 -6.30
N ARG A 65 -4.02 4.76 -5.96
CA ARG A 65 -3.34 3.78 -6.80
C ARG A 65 -4.20 2.54 -7.04
N ALA A 66 -4.74 1.95 -5.96
CA ALA A 66 -5.61 0.79 -6.08
C ALA A 66 -6.87 1.12 -6.90
N LEU A 67 -7.45 2.31 -6.76
CA LEU A 67 -8.59 2.73 -7.57
C LEU A 67 -8.24 2.75 -9.06
N LEU A 68 -7.13 3.40 -9.43
CA LEU A 68 -6.69 3.53 -10.82
C LEU A 68 -6.31 2.16 -11.42
N GLU A 69 -5.59 1.31 -10.68
CA GLU A 69 -5.21 -0.04 -11.11
C GLU A 69 -6.42 -0.97 -11.35
N ASN A 70 -7.54 -0.71 -10.70
CA ASN A 70 -8.76 -1.53 -10.82
C ASN A 70 -9.82 -0.90 -11.73
N THR A 71 -9.55 0.27 -12.31
CA THR A 71 -10.46 1.00 -13.19
C THR A 71 -9.85 1.04 -14.59
N PRO A 72 -10.60 0.75 -15.67
CA PRO A 72 -10.12 0.95 -17.03
C PRO A 72 -9.63 2.38 -17.27
N ASP A 73 -8.57 2.54 -18.07
CA ASP A 73 -7.93 3.85 -18.31
C ASP A 73 -8.89 4.91 -18.85
N ASP A 74 -9.86 4.52 -19.69
CA ASP A 74 -10.88 5.39 -20.26
C ASP A 74 -11.95 5.82 -19.24
N ALA A 75 -12.03 5.14 -18.09
CA ALA A 75 -12.93 5.44 -16.99
C ALA A 75 -12.25 6.23 -15.84
N HIS A 76 -10.96 6.56 -15.95
CA HIS A 76 -10.28 7.39 -14.96
C HIS A 76 -10.80 8.83 -14.99
N LYS A 77 -11.20 9.35 -13.83
CA LYS A 77 -11.54 10.77 -13.71
C LYS A 77 -10.25 11.59 -13.69
N ALA A 78 -10.20 12.66 -14.47
CA ALA A 78 -9.05 13.58 -14.47
C ALA A 78 -8.70 14.11 -13.06
N ALA A 79 -9.70 14.30 -12.20
CA ALA A 79 -9.52 14.69 -10.81
C ALA A 79 -8.76 13.62 -10.00
N ASP A 80 -9.06 12.33 -10.20
CA ASP A 80 -8.39 11.23 -9.50
C ASP A 80 -6.93 11.12 -9.93
N VAL A 81 -6.67 11.24 -11.24
CA VAL A 81 -5.29 11.24 -11.80
C VAL A 81 -4.48 12.44 -11.30
N SER A 82 -5.08 13.63 -11.25
CA SER A 82 -4.44 14.84 -10.73
C SER A 82 -4.12 14.69 -9.24
N THR A 83 -5.07 14.17 -8.46
CA THR A 83 -4.88 13.94 -7.02
C THR A 83 -3.81 12.89 -6.75
N PHE A 84 -3.82 11.78 -7.50
CA PHE A 84 -2.79 10.76 -7.44
C PHE A 84 -1.39 11.33 -7.74
N THR A 85 -1.28 12.17 -8.77
CA THR A 85 -0.02 12.82 -9.13
C THR A 85 0.49 13.73 -8.01
N ALA A 86 -0.40 14.52 -7.39
CA ALA A 86 -0.03 15.38 -6.26
C ALA A 86 0.42 14.58 -5.03
N LEU A 87 -0.23 13.45 -4.74
CA LEU A 87 0.16 12.57 -3.64
C LEU A 87 1.48 11.86 -3.91
N ALA A 88 1.71 11.38 -5.14
CA ALA A 88 2.97 10.79 -5.54
C ALA A 88 4.15 11.76 -5.33
N GLN A 89 3.96 13.05 -5.63
CA GLN A 89 4.95 14.09 -5.35
C GLN A 89 5.21 14.29 -3.86
N LYS A 90 4.16 14.26 -3.02
CA LYS A 90 4.29 14.34 -1.56
C LYS A 90 5.04 13.13 -0.99
N VAL A 91 4.66 11.92 -1.39
CA VAL A 91 5.34 10.67 -0.97
C VAL A 91 6.81 10.70 -1.39
N ARG A 92 7.11 11.12 -2.62
CA ARG A 92 8.50 11.30 -3.07
C ARG A 92 9.28 12.29 -2.20
N SER A 93 8.65 13.36 -1.76
CA SER A 93 9.27 14.35 -0.88
C SER A 93 9.52 13.79 0.52
N MET A 94 8.59 12.99 1.05
CA MET A 94 8.75 12.28 2.32
C MET A 94 9.94 11.31 2.26
N LEU A 95 10.04 10.52 1.19
CA LEU A 95 11.16 9.58 1.00
C LEU A 95 12.52 10.28 0.92
N LYS A 96 12.59 11.47 0.33
CA LYS A 96 13.82 12.29 0.30
C LYS A 96 14.20 12.88 1.66
N GLY A 97 13.24 13.00 2.58
CA GLY A 97 13.45 13.50 3.93
C GLY A 97 13.88 12.43 4.92
N LEU A 98 13.98 11.16 4.50
CA LEU A 98 14.50 10.09 5.33
C LEU A 98 16.02 10.29 5.53
N PRO A 99 16.53 10.13 6.76
CA PRO A 99 17.96 10.16 7.00
C PRO A 99 18.64 9.07 6.18
N ASN A 100 19.77 9.39 5.54
CA ASN A 100 20.60 8.36 4.92
C ASN A 100 21.19 7.51 6.06
N GLU A 101 20.98 6.19 6.03
CA GLU A 101 21.58 5.23 6.99
C GLU A 101 23.13 5.23 6.98
N SER A 102 23.78 6.11 6.21
CA SER A 102 25.23 6.26 6.15
C SER A 102 25.83 7.29 7.12
N GLU A 103 25.03 7.90 8.01
CA GLU A 103 25.51 8.88 9.01
C GLU A 103 25.66 8.33 10.46
N GLU A 104 25.60 7.02 10.66
CA GLU A 104 25.83 6.39 11.98
C GLU A 104 27.02 5.41 12.00
N VAL A 105 28.17 5.77 11.41
CA VAL A 105 29.46 5.15 11.83
C VAL A 105 30.61 6.15 11.62
N ASN A 106 30.67 7.17 12.46
CA ASN A 106 31.94 7.75 12.90
C ASN A 106 31.65 8.71 14.05
N ASP A 107 31.92 8.27 15.26
CA ASP A 107 32.76 9.03 16.19
C ASP A 107 33.31 8.06 17.24
N GLU A 108 34.56 8.33 17.61
CA GLU A 108 35.57 7.50 18.28
C GLU A 108 35.24 7.01 19.70
#